data_AF-A0A3Q4AV05-F1
#
_entry.id   AF-A0A3Q4AV05-F1
#
_cell.length_a   1.000
_cell.length_b   1.000
_cell.length_c   1.000
_cell.angle_alpha   90.00
_cell.angle_beta   90.00
_cell.angle_gamma   90.00
#
_symmetry.space_group_name_H-M   'P 1'
#
loop_
_entity.id
_entity.type
_entity.pdbx_description
1 polymer ?
#
loop_
_entity_poly.entity_id
_entity_poly.type
_entity_poly.pdbx_seq_one_letter_code
_entity_poly.pdbx_strand_id
1 'polypeptide(L)'
;LNTSMLESGWHSSIFSASFDSTVRLWDVERGICIHTLTKHQEPVYSVAFSPDGRHLASGSFDKCVHIWNTQVGREVCVCSTEHSVK
;
A
#
# COMPACT_ATOMS: atom_id res chain seq x y z
N LEU A 1 -10.27 3.29 -9.58
CA LEU A 1 -9.05 3.85 -8.96
C LEU A 1 -9.43 4.33 -7.58
N ASN A 2 -9.02 3.60 -6.54
CA ASN A 2 -9.31 3.96 -5.15
C ASN A 2 -8.07 4.66 -4.60
N THR A 3 -8.16 5.99 -4.45
CA THR A 3 -7.05 6.85 -4.02
C THR A 3 -7.29 7.26 -2.58
N SER A 4 -6.31 7.06 -1.71
CA SER A 4 -6.34 7.56 -0.34
C SER A 4 -5.22 8.59 -0.16
N MET A 5 -5.57 9.77 0.32
CA MET A 5 -4.68 10.92 0.51
C MET A 5 -4.43 11.12 2.00
N LEU A 6 -3.18 11.31 2.40
CA LEU A 6 -2.80 11.75 3.74
C LEU A 6 -2.15 13.12 3.64
N GLU A 7 -2.80 14.14 4.20
CA GLU A 7 -2.18 15.44 4.43
C GLU A 7 -1.59 15.48 5.84
N SER A 8 -0.50 14.75 6.06
CA SER A 8 0.39 15.05 7.17
C SER A 8 1.39 16.07 6.67
N GLY A 9 1.37 17.27 7.24
CA GLY A 9 2.36 18.30 6.95
C GLY A 9 3.76 17.70 6.95
N TRP A 10 4.58 18.12 5.97
CA TRP A 10 5.91 17.62 5.60
C TRP A 10 5.86 16.43 4.60
N HIS A 11 5.91 16.79 3.31
CA HIS A 11 5.86 15.95 2.09
C HIS A 11 4.53 15.24 1.79
N SER A 12 3.72 15.88 0.94
CA SER A 12 2.53 15.28 0.33
C SER A 12 2.92 14.02 -0.45
N SER A 13 2.68 12.84 0.13
CA SER A 13 2.94 11.54 -0.48
C SER A 13 1.64 10.79 -0.65
N ILE A 14 1.38 10.25 -1.85
CA ILE A 14 0.14 9.52 -2.16
C ILE A 14 0.45 8.04 -2.35
N PHE A 15 -0.44 7.19 -1.85
CA PHE A 15 -0.44 5.77 -2.18
C PHE A 15 -1.63 5.44 -3.09
N SER A 16 -1.38 4.64 -4.11
CA SER A 16 -2.42 4.17 -5.03
C SER A 16 -2.38 2.66 -5.15
N ALA A 17 -3.54 2.01 -5.01
CA ALA A 17 -3.74 0.63 -5.41
C ALA A 17 -4.23 0.54 -6.86
N SER A 18 -3.81 -0.51 -7.56
CA SER A 18 -4.13 -0.72 -8.95
C SER A 18 -4.44 -2.19 -9.25
N PHE A 19 -5.24 -2.39 -10.30
CA PHE A 19 -5.58 -3.72 -10.80
C PHE A 19 -4.41 -4.42 -11.50
N ASP A 20 -3.29 -3.73 -11.73
CA ASP A 20 -2.02 -4.33 -12.16
C ASP A 20 -1.27 -5.07 -11.04
N SER A 21 -1.97 -5.37 -9.93
CA SER A 21 -1.43 -6.03 -8.74
C SER A 21 -0.33 -5.22 -8.02
N THR A 22 -0.27 -3.90 -8.26
CA THR A 22 0.74 -3.03 -7.62
C THR A 22 0.13 -2.02 -6.66
N VAL A 23 0.92 -1.68 -5.64
CA VAL A 23 0.72 -0.47 -4.83
C VAL A 23 1.86 0.48 -5.15
N ARG A 24 1.56 1.76 -5.39
CA ARG A 24 2.58 2.76 -5.75
C ARG A 24 2.60 3.89 -4.75
N LEU A 25 3.79 4.35 -4.40
CA LEU A 25 4.04 5.56 -3.63
C LEU A 25 4.47 6.68 -4.59
N TRP A 26 3.84 7.84 -4.43
CA TRP A 26 4.05 9.02 -5.25
C TRP A 26 4.53 10.18 -4.37
N ASP A 27 5.58 10.85 -4.82
CA ASP A 27 5.97 12.17 -4.34
C ASP A 27 5.09 13.19 -5.08
N VAL A 28 4.18 13.89 -4.40
CA VAL A 28 3.28 14.85 -5.05
C VAL A 28 4.01 16.11 -5.47
N GLU A 29 5.03 16.52 -4.71
CA GLU A 29 5.80 17.74 -5.02
C GLU A 29 6.63 17.57 -6.29
N ARG A 30 7.23 16.39 -6.46
CA ARG A 30 8.03 16.06 -7.64
C ARG A 30 7.20 15.43 -8.76
N GLY A 31 6.00 14.96 -8.48
CA GLY A 31 5.14 14.26 -9.42
C GLY A 31 5.73 12.92 -9.90
N ILE A 32 6.58 12.28 -9.10
CA ILE A 32 7.26 11.02 -9.47
C ILE A 32 6.80 9.86 -8.60
N CYS A 33 6.79 8.67 -9.20
CA CYS A 33 6.64 7.42 -8.44
C CYS A 33 7.96 7.09 -7.76
N ILE A 34 7.96 7.05 -6.42
CA ILE A 34 9.14 6.75 -5.61
C ILE A 34 9.33 5.23 -5.50
N HIS A 35 8.23 4.51 -5.24
CA HIS A 35 8.24 3.07 -5.03
C HIS A 35 7.06 2.40 -5.70
N THR A 36 7.34 1.24 -6.30
CA THR A 36 6.32 0.30 -6.81
C THR A 36 6.45 -0.99 -6.02
N LEU A 37 5.36 -1.36 -5.36
CA LEU A 37 5.27 -2.49 -4.45
C LEU A 37 4.51 -3.60 -5.18
N THR A 38 5.23 -4.66 -5.55
CA THR A 38 4.76 -5.72 -6.46
C THR A 38 4.59 -7.06 -5.77
N LYS A 39 4.23 -7.07 -4.49
CA LYS A 39 4.12 -8.31 -3.71
C LYS A 39 2.81 -9.05 -3.90
N HIS A 40 1.75 -8.31 -4.23
CA HIS A 40 0.46 -8.90 -4.51
C HIS A 40 0.50 -9.72 -5.80
N GLN A 41 -0.10 -10.91 -5.74
CA GLN A 41 -0.19 -11.81 -6.90
C GLN A 41 -1.45 -11.57 -7.72
N GLU A 42 -2.41 -10.86 -7.14
CA GLU A 42 -3.71 -10.56 -7.73
C GLU A 42 -4.04 -9.06 -7.60
N PRO A 43 -5.08 -8.56 -8.30
CA PRO A 43 -5.45 -7.15 -8.29
C PRO A 43 -5.64 -6.57 -6.89
N VAL A 44 -5.06 -5.40 -6.64
CA VAL A 44 -5.21 -4.69 -5.37
C VAL A 44 -6.45 -3.80 -5.43
N TYR A 45 -7.38 -4.01 -4.50
CA TYR A 45 -8.66 -3.30 -4.50
C TYR A 45 -8.67 -2.11 -3.55
N SER A 46 -7.90 -2.16 -2.47
CA SER A 46 -8.00 -1.17 -1.42
C SER A 46 -6.66 -0.89 -0.77
N VAL A 47 -6.48 0.36 -0.35
CA VAL A 47 -5.40 0.82 0.52
C VAL A 47 -6.00 1.64 1.66
N ALA A 48 -5.41 1.54 2.84
CA ALA A 48 -5.80 2.32 4.01
C ALA A 48 -4.58 2.72 4.82
N PHE A 49 -4.53 3.96 5.29
CA PHE A 49 -3.48 4.42 6.18
C PHE A 49 -3.83 4.13 7.64
N SER A 50 -2.81 3.86 8.44
CA SER A 50 -2.93 3.97 9.88
C SER A 50 -3.15 5.43 10.29
N PRO A 51 -3.87 5.70 11.39
CA PRO A 51 -4.08 7.05 11.89
C PRO A 51 -2.78 7.80 12.24
N ASP A 52 -1.71 7.07 12.54
CA ASP A 52 -0.38 7.64 12.80
C ASP A 52 0.44 7.93 11.52
N GLY A 53 -0.10 7.56 10.35
CA GLY A 53 0.53 7.77 9.04
C GLY A 53 1.76 6.91 8.76
N ARG A 54 2.18 6.04 9.67
CA ARG A 54 3.42 5.25 9.55
C ARG A 54 3.25 3.95 8.78
N HIS A 55 2.01 3.47 8.73
CA HIS A 55 1.66 2.21 8.11
C HIS A 55 0.57 2.39 7.07
N LEU A 56 0.64 1.58 6.03
CA LEU A 56 -0.40 1.45 5.02
C LEU A 56 -0.74 -0.02 4.87
N ALA A 57 -2.02 -0.36 4.93
CA ALA A 57 -2.52 -1.68 4.60
C ALA A 57 -2.99 -1.69 3.14
N SER A 58 -2.67 -2.75 2.40
CA SER A 58 -3.24 -3.03 1.09
C SER A 58 -3.90 -4.41 1.05
N GLY A 59 -5.10 -4.46 0.45
CA GLY A 59 -5.88 -5.68 0.32
C GLY A 59 -6.08 -6.06 -1.15
N SER A 60 -5.86 -7.34 -1.46
CA SER A 60 -5.97 -7.91 -2.81
C SER A 60 -6.86 -9.16 -2.85
N PHE A 61 -7.21 -9.59 -4.06
CA PHE A 61 -7.89 -10.88 -4.29
C PHE A 61 -7.03 -12.10 -3.90
N ASP A 62 -5.72 -11.92 -3.74
CA ASP A 62 -4.78 -12.99 -3.33
C ASP A 62 -4.99 -13.47 -1.88
N LYS A 63 -6.06 -13.00 -1.23
CA LYS A 63 -6.44 -13.29 0.16
C LYS A 63 -5.38 -12.86 1.18
N CYS A 64 -4.47 -11.99 0.77
CA CYS A 64 -3.42 -11.44 1.61
C CYS A 64 -3.64 -9.94 1.82
N VAL A 65 -3.35 -9.52 3.04
CA VAL A 65 -3.20 -8.10 3.39
C VAL A 65 -1.73 -7.85 3.64
N HIS A 66 -1.13 -6.93 2.87
CA HIS A 66 0.24 -6.50 3.10
C HIS A 66 0.23 -5.18 3.87
N ILE A 67 1.09 -5.09 4.88
CA ILE A 67 1.32 -3.86 5.64
C ILE A 67 2.65 -3.27 5.20
N TRP A 68 2.64 -1.99 4.85
CA TRP A 68 3.78 -1.24 4.34
C TRP A 68 4.17 -0.15 5.32
N ASN A 69 5.47 0.06 5.50
CA ASN A 69 5.99 1.23 6.19
C ASN A 69 6.06 2.40 5.21
N THR A 70 5.38 3.50 5.51
CA THR A 70 5.25 4.65 4.62
C THR A 70 6.54 5.49 4.53
N GLN A 71 7.39 5.46 5.54
CA GLN A 71 8.66 6.19 5.57
C GLN A 71 9.76 5.48 4.77
N VAL A 72 9.75 4.15 4.78
CA VAL A 72 10.80 3.31 4.17
C VAL A 72 10.34 2.71 2.83
N GLY A 73 9.03 2.69 2.56
CA GLY A 73 8.48 2.09 1.34
C GLY A 73 8.66 0.57 1.26
N ARG A 74 8.68 -0.11 2.41
CA ARG A 74 8.92 -1.56 2.50
C ARG A 74 7.79 -2.29 3.21
N GLU A 75 7.62 -3.54 2.83
CA GLU A 75 6.70 -4.47 3.49
C GLU A 75 7.17 -4.75 4.93
N VAL A 76 6.26 -4.64 5.88
CA VAL A 76 6.46 -4.94 7.31
C VAL A 76 5.91 -6.32 7.64
N CYS A 77 4.72 -6.65 7.11
CA CYS A 77 4.02 -7.89 7.45
C CYS A 77 3.05 -8.32 6.34
N VAL A 78 2.81 -9.62 6.24
CA VAL A 78 1.71 -10.22 5.48
C VAL A 78 0.74 -10.91 6.42
N CYS A 79 -0.54 -10.62 6.26
CA CYS A 79 -1.62 -11.30 6.97
C CYS A 79 -2.47 -12.03 5.93
N SER A 80 -2.29 -13.34 5.79
CA SER A 80 -3.17 -14.19 4.97
C SER A 80 -4.40 -14.57 5.78
N THR A 81 -5.60 -14.43 5.20
CA THR A 81 -6.84 -14.87 5.89
C THR A 81 -7.02 -16.39 5.90
N GLU A 82 -6.03 -17.16 5.46
CA GLU A 82 -6.06 -18.60 5.49
C GLU A 82 -5.32 -19.13 6.74
N HIS A 83 -6.10 -19.71 7.64
CA HIS A 83 -5.68 -20.88 8.39
C HIS A 83 -5.08 -21.86 7.37
N SER A 84 -3.75 -21.89 7.26
CA SER A 84 -3.05 -22.95 6.56
C SER A 84 -3.19 -24.21 7.40
N VAL A 85 -4.33 -24.90 7.25
CA VAL A 85 -4.38 -26.32 7.60
C VAL A 85 -3.63 -27.01 6.47
N LYS A 86 -2.40 -27.41 6.79
CA LYS A 86 -1.62 -28.36 5.99
C LYS A 86 -2.34 -29.70 5.91
#